data_AF-A0A9P3AYB8-F1
#
_entry.id   AF-A0A9P3AYB8-F1
#
_cell.length_a   1.000
_cell.length_b   1.000
_cell.length_c   1.000
_cell.angle_alpha   90.00
_cell.angle_beta   90.00
_cell.angle_gamma   90.00
#
_symmetry.space_group_name_H-M   'P 1'
#
loop_
_entity.id
_entity.type
_entity.pdbx_description
1 polymer ?
#
loop_
_entity_poly.entity_id
_entity_poly.type
_entity_poly.pdbx_seq_one_letter_code
_entity_poly.pdbx_strand_id
1 'polypeptide(L)'
;MDEASFVSLAEAEWRRIEGALERCGLDLDLEPKADGVLEVGFADGSKVIINRHLAAREIWVAARSGGMHFSPDGDGRWIARRDGAELYAALSRVLGEQAGEAVTLVA
;
A
#
# COMPACT_ATOMS: atom_id res chain seq x y z
N MET A 1 13.51 15.13 6.95
CA MET A 1 12.43 15.57 6.05
C MET A 1 11.45 16.38 6.87
N ASP A 2 11.10 17.59 6.43
CA ASP A 2 10.08 18.40 7.10
C ASP A 2 8.66 17.84 6.89
N GLU A 3 7.65 18.56 7.37
CA GLU A 3 6.24 18.18 7.24
C GLU A 3 5.74 18.30 5.79
N ALA A 4 5.94 19.45 5.15
CA ALA A 4 5.46 19.71 3.78
C ALA A 4 6.05 18.73 2.74
N SER A 5 7.34 18.43 2.86
CA SER A 5 8.02 17.45 1.99
C SER A 5 7.48 16.04 2.20
N PHE A 6 7.18 15.68 3.46
CA PHE A 6 6.59 14.37 3.76
C PHE A 6 5.17 14.23 3.23
N VAL A 7 4.32 15.23 3.46
CA VAL A 7 2.95 15.23 2.93
C VAL A 7 3.01 15.10 1.42
N SER A 8 3.86 15.86 0.74
CA SER A 8 4.03 15.77 -0.72
C SER A 8 4.49 14.38 -1.18
N LEU A 9 5.45 13.77 -0.48
CA LEU A 9 5.90 12.40 -0.77
C LEU A 9 4.78 11.38 -0.59
N ALA A 10 4.04 11.46 0.52
CA ALA A 10 2.94 10.55 0.84
C ALA A 10 1.77 10.70 -0.15
N GLU A 11 1.46 11.92 -0.58
CA GLU A 11 0.45 12.20 -1.62
C GLU A 11 0.87 11.68 -3.00
N ALA A 12 2.17 11.76 -3.33
CA ALA A 12 2.69 11.18 -4.55
C ALA A 12 2.65 9.64 -4.51
N GLU A 13 3.01 9.05 -3.38
CA GLU A 13 2.95 7.60 -3.21
C GLU A 13 1.52 7.07 -3.30
N TRP A 14 0.58 7.76 -2.67
CA TRP A 14 -0.83 7.39 -2.73
C TRP A 14 -1.35 7.23 -4.16
N ARG A 15 -1.10 8.25 -5.00
CA ARG A 15 -1.48 8.21 -6.42
C ARG A 15 -0.80 7.09 -7.19
N ARG A 16 0.45 6.77 -6.83
CA ARG A 16 1.19 5.66 -7.45
C ARG A 16 0.60 4.31 -7.04
N ILE A 17 0.20 4.13 -5.77
CA ILE A 17 -0.49 2.93 -5.29
C ILE A 17 -1.82 2.75 -6.01
N GLU A 18 -2.67 3.80 -6.05
CA GLU A 18 -3.97 3.76 -6.75
C GLU A 18 -3.78 3.33 -8.21
N GLY A 19 -2.90 4.02 -8.95
CA GLY A 19 -2.64 3.67 -10.34
C GLY A 19 -2.03 2.29 -10.54
N ALA A 20 -1.18 1.81 -9.62
CA ALA A 20 -0.62 0.47 -9.69
C ALA A 20 -1.70 -0.60 -9.50
N LEU A 21 -2.63 -0.40 -8.57
CA LEU A 21 -3.76 -1.30 -8.33
C LEU A 21 -4.71 -1.33 -9.54
N GLU A 22 -5.04 -0.18 -10.12
CA GLU A 22 -5.88 -0.10 -11.33
C GLU A 22 -5.27 -0.85 -12.53
N ARG A 23 -3.94 -0.93 -12.61
CA ARG A 23 -3.22 -1.57 -13.73
C ARG A 23 -2.74 -2.99 -13.44
N CYS A 24 -2.99 -3.52 -12.24
CA CYS A 24 -2.41 -4.80 -11.83
C CYS A 24 -3.05 -6.03 -12.50
N GLY A 25 -4.18 -5.84 -13.18
CA GLY A 25 -4.89 -6.89 -13.91
C GLY A 25 -5.76 -7.80 -13.05
N LEU A 26 -5.77 -7.60 -11.73
CA LEU A 26 -6.68 -8.26 -10.80
C LEU A 26 -8.06 -7.59 -10.82
N ASP A 27 -9.11 -8.38 -10.66
CA ASP A 27 -10.48 -7.89 -10.43
C ASP A 27 -10.63 -7.47 -8.95
N LEU A 28 -10.23 -6.23 -8.66
CA LEU A 28 -10.25 -5.65 -7.31
C LEU A 28 -11.35 -4.61 -7.19
N ASP A 29 -12.09 -4.65 -6.07
CA ASP A 29 -12.99 -3.58 -5.67
C ASP A 29 -12.20 -2.52 -4.87
N LEU A 30 -11.89 -1.40 -5.51
CA LEU A 30 -11.12 -0.31 -4.89
C LEU A 30 -12.09 0.73 -4.30
N GLU A 31 -12.18 0.78 -2.97
CA GLU A 31 -13.08 1.69 -2.27
C GLU A 31 -12.28 2.69 -1.39
N PRO A 32 -12.05 3.92 -1.89
CA PRO A 32 -11.48 5.00 -1.09
C PRO A 32 -12.42 5.35 0.07
N LYS A 33 -11.85 5.51 1.25
CA LYS A 33 -12.53 5.95 2.48
C LYS A 33 -11.96 7.30 2.94
N ALA A 34 -12.55 7.84 4.00
CA ALA A 34 -12.02 9.04 4.65
C ALA A 34 -10.60 8.79 5.21
N ASP A 35 -9.91 9.87 5.53
CA ASP A 35 -8.64 9.87 6.26
C ASP A 35 -7.50 9.07 5.60
N GLY A 36 -7.49 9.00 4.26
CA GLY A 36 -6.40 8.37 3.50
C GLY A 36 -6.41 6.86 3.56
N VAL A 37 -7.57 6.24 3.78
CA VAL A 37 -7.75 4.79 3.77
C VAL A 37 -8.30 4.32 2.42
N LEU A 38 -7.74 3.24 1.90
CA LEU A 38 -8.19 2.53 0.70
C LEU A 38 -8.47 1.09 1.11
N GLU A 39 -9.70 0.66 0.88
CA GLU A 39 -10.10 -0.72 1.00
C GLU A 39 -9.99 -1.39 -0.37
N VAL A 40 -9.27 -2.50 -0.43
CA VAL A 40 -9.07 -3.32 -1.63
C VAL A 40 -9.80 -4.64 -1.42
N GLY A 41 -10.99 -4.77 -2.00
CA GLY A 41 -11.83 -5.96 -1.92
C GLY A 41 -11.48 -7.00 -2.99
N PHE A 42 -11.58 -8.27 -2.62
CA PHE A 42 -11.35 -9.43 -3.48
C PHE A 42 -12.65 -10.19 -3.74
N ALA A 43 -12.71 -10.97 -4.82
CA ALA A 43 -13.88 -11.76 -5.20
C ALA A 43 -14.36 -12.74 -4.10
N ASP A 44 -13.45 -13.20 -3.23
CA ASP A 44 -13.77 -14.09 -2.11
C ASP A 44 -14.24 -13.36 -0.84
N GLY A 45 -14.44 -12.05 -0.93
CA GLY A 45 -14.93 -11.20 0.15
C GLY A 45 -13.85 -10.73 1.13
N SER A 46 -12.59 -11.13 0.96
CA SER A 46 -11.50 -10.58 1.76
C SER A 46 -11.05 -9.21 1.30
N LYS A 47 -10.25 -8.58 2.16
CA LYS A 47 -9.86 -7.19 2.02
C LYS A 47 -8.38 -7.03 2.35
N VAL A 48 -7.71 -6.16 1.62
CA VAL A 48 -6.47 -5.49 2.05
C VAL A 48 -6.82 -4.04 2.35
N ILE A 49 -6.37 -3.51 3.49
CA ILE A 49 -6.56 -2.11 3.86
C ILE A 49 -5.22 -1.39 3.75
N ILE A 50 -5.16 -0.34 2.96
CA ILE A 50 -3.98 0.53 2.81
C ILE A 50 -4.33 1.90 3.41
N ASN A 51 -3.52 2.40 4.34
CA ASN A 51 -3.73 3.69 4.98
C ASN A 51 -2.50 4.59 4.85
N ARG A 52 -2.65 5.76 4.21
CA ARG A 52 -1.67 6.84 4.24
C ARG A 52 -1.77 7.60 5.57
N HIS A 53 -1.11 7.05 6.58
CA HIS A 53 -1.21 7.52 7.96
C HIS A 53 -0.29 8.72 8.23
N LEU A 54 -0.72 9.92 7.80
CA LEU A 54 0.09 11.15 7.83
C LEU A 54 0.66 11.48 9.22
N ALA A 55 -0.14 11.32 10.29
CA ALA A 55 0.28 11.61 11.66
C ALA A 55 1.43 10.70 12.14
N ALA A 56 1.50 9.46 11.65
CA ALA A 56 2.57 8.51 11.98
C ALA A 56 3.76 8.66 11.02
N ARG A 57 3.58 9.43 9.95
CA ARG A 57 4.51 9.55 8.82
C ARG A 57 4.80 8.21 8.13
N GLU A 58 3.76 7.40 7.99
CA GLU A 58 3.86 6.02 7.51
C GLU A 58 2.75 5.67 6.50
N ILE A 59 2.95 4.59 5.76
CA ILE A 59 1.89 3.87 5.05
C ILE A 59 1.68 2.55 5.77
N TRP A 60 0.44 2.22 6.11
CA TRP A 60 0.09 0.97 6.77
C TRP A 60 -0.66 0.06 5.81
N VAL A 61 -0.37 -1.24 5.87
CA VAL A 61 -1.05 -2.27 5.10
C VAL A 61 -1.54 -3.35 6.06
N ALA A 62 -2.84 -3.61 6.08
CA ALA A 62 -3.44 -4.74 6.79
C ALA A 62 -3.97 -5.75 5.78
N ALA A 63 -3.47 -6.98 5.85
CA ALA A 63 -3.89 -8.11 5.01
C ALA A 63 -4.17 -9.34 5.89
N ARG A 64 -4.70 -10.42 5.31
CA ARG A 64 -4.87 -11.71 6.03
C ARG A 64 -3.56 -12.22 6.65
N SER A 65 -2.42 -11.97 5.99
CA SER A 65 -1.10 -12.36 6.48
C SER A 65 -0.60 -11.51 7.66
N GLY A 66 -1.34 -10.47 8.07
CA GLY A 66 -0.99 -9.55 9.14
C GLY A 66 -0.78 -8.11 8.66
N GLY A 67 -0.40 -7.24 9.61
CA GLY A 67 -0.14 -5.82 9.38
C GLY A 67 1.34 -5.50 9.14
N MET A 68 1.60 -4.49 8.30
CA MET A 68 2.93 -3.97 7.97
C MET A 68 2.90 -2.44 7.95
N HIS A 69 3.92 -1.79 8.51
CA HIS A 69 4.05 -0.33 8.52
C HIS A 69 5.33 0.05 7.78
N PHE A 70 5.22 1.02 6.87
CA PHE A 70 6.29 1.46 5.98
C PHE A 70 6.61 2.92 6.26
N SER A 71 7.90 3.22 6.42
CA SER A 71 8.41 4.58 6.53
C SER A 71 9.23 4.93 5.28
N PRO A 72 9.23 6.20 4.84
CA PRO A 72 10.09 6.62 3.74
C PRO A 72 11.57 6.59 4.16
N ASP A 73 12.43 6.05 3.31
CA ASP A 73 13.88 6.14 3.46
C ASP A 73 14.42 7.45 2.85
N GLY A 74 15.76 7.59 2.82
CA GLY A 74 16.42 8.78 2.27
C GLY A 74 16.24 8.97 0.76
N ASP A 75 15.90 7.90 0.03
CA ASP A 75 15.68 7.89 -1.41
C ASP A 75 14.20 8.02 -1.79
N GLY A 76 13.31 8.13 -0.79
CA GLY A 76 11.86 8.21 -0.98
C GLY A 76 11.16 6.87 -1.18
N ARG A 77 11.85 5.73 -0.95
CA ARG A 77 11.25 4.39 -0.96
C ARG A 77 10.58 4.10 0.37
N TRP A 78 9.53 3.29 0.35
CA TRP A 78 8.77 2.94 1.55
C TRP A 78 9.19 1.57 2.06
N ILE A 79 9.84 1.55 3.22
CA ILE A 79 10.49 0.36 3.78
C ILE A 79 9.83 -0.06 5.08
N ALA A 80 9.52 -1.36 5.20
CA ALA A 80 8.96 -1.95 6.39
C ALA A 80 9.99 -1.97 7.53
N ARG A 81 9.62 -1.47 8.70
CA ARG A 81 10.53 -1.43 9.86
C ARG A 81 10.89 -2.81 10.42
N ARG A 82 10.01 -3.80 10.24
CA ARG A 82 10.14 -5.12 10.87
C ARG A 82 11.14 -6.02 10.17
N ASP A 83 11.10 -6.05 8.84
CA ASP A 83 11.81 -7.02 8.01
C ASP A 83 12.54 -6.38 6.80
N GLY A 84 12.46 -5.06 6.64
CA GLY A 84 13.12 -4.33 5.56
C GLY A 84 12.46 -4.52 4.20
N ALA A 85 11.27 -5.12 4.13
CA ALA A 85 10.54 -5.28 2.87
C ALA A 85 10.19 -3.92 2.25
N GLU A 86 10.32 -3.83 0.93
CA GLU A 86 9.87 -2.67 0.16
C GLU A 86 8.34 -2.76 -0.07
N LEU A 87 7.65 -1.61 -0.08
CA LEU A 87 6.20 -1.50 -0.14
C LEU A 87 5.57 -2.25 -1.33
N TYR A 88 6.06 -2.07 -2.55
CA TYR A 88 5.50 -2.73 -3.74
C TYR A 88 5.79 -4.21 -3.76
N ALA A 89 6.95 -4.64 -3.26
CA ALA A 89 7.22 -6.05 -3.05
C ALA A 89 6.23 -6.68 -2.04
N ALA A 90 5.95 -5.98 -0.95
CA ALA A 90 4.98 -6.42 0.05
C ALA A 90 3.54 -6.42 -0.48
N LEU A 91 3.12 -5.38 -1.20
CA LEU A 91 1.80 -5.29 -1.83
C LEU A 91 1.62 -6.39 -2.88
N SER A 92 2.60 -6.61 -3.75
CA SER A 92 2.58 -7.70 -4.74
C SER A 92 2.37 -9.05 -4.08
N ARG A 93 3.08 -9.31 -2.98
CA ARG A 93 2.94 -10.54 -2.21
C ARG A 93 1.53 -10.69 -1.62
N VAL A 94 1.04 -9.71 -0.87
CA VAL A 94 -0.25 -9.86 -0.16
C VAL A 94 -1.45 -9.86 -1.11
N LEU A 95 -1.39 -9.09 -2.20
CA LEU A 95 -2.42 -9.13 -3.23
C LEU A 95 -2.43 -10.48 -3.94
N GLY A 96 -1.26 -11.02 -4.29
CA GLY A 96 -1.20 -12.33 -4.93
C GLY A 96 -1.62 -13.49 -4.02
N GLU A 97 -1.24 -13.44 -2.73
CA GLU A 97 -1.71 -14.39 -1.73
C GLU A 97 -3.25 -14.40 -1.59
N GLN A 98 -3.89 -13.23 -1.63
CA GLN A 98 -5.35 -13.13 -1.49
C GLN A 98 -6.13 -13.32 -2.79
N ALA A 99 -5.56 -12.98 -3.94
CA ALA A 99 -6.14 -13.26 -5.24
C ALA A 99 -6.00 -14.73 -5.66
N GLY A 100 -5.02 -15.44 -5.06
CA GLY A 100 -4.70 -16.82 -5.46
C GLY A 100 -3.91 -16.91 -6.77
N GLU A 101 -3.36 -15.81 -7.26
CA GLU A 101 -2.55 -15.74 -8.47
C GLU A 101 -1.36 -14.78 -8.28
N ALA A 102 -0.29 -14.96 -9.07
CA ALA A 102 0.87 -14.10 -8.95
C ALA A 102 0.60 -12.72 -9.57
N VAL A 103 0.88 -11.66 -8.81
CA VAL A 103 0.80 -10.27 -9.27
C VAL A 103 2.12 -9.58 -9.02
N THR A 104 2.49 -8.64 -9.89
CA THR A 104 3.65 -7.78 -9.71
C THR A 104 3.21 -6.34 -9.87
N LEU A 105 3.29 -5.58 -8.79
CA LEU A 105 3.11 -4.14 -8.83
C LEU A 105 4.45 -3.46 -9.08
N VAL A 106 4.40 -2.42 -9.90
CA VAL A 106 5.53 -1.55 -10.20
C VAL A 106 5.16 -0.12 -9.82
N ALA A 107 6.12 0.59 -9.22
CA ALA A 107 5.99 2.00 -8.81
C ALA A 107 5.98 2.96 -10.00
#